data_AF-A0A2E0GT49-F1
#
_entry.id   AF-A0A2E0GT49-F1
#
_cell.length_a   1.000
_cell.length_b   1.000
_cell.length_c   1.000
_cell.angle_alpha   90.00
_cell.angle_beta   90.00
_cell.angle_gamma   90.00
#
_symmetry.space_group_name_H-M   'P 1'
#
loop_
_entity.id
_entity.type
_entity.pdbx_description
1 polymer ?
#
loop_
_entity_poly.entity_id
_entity_poly.type
_entity_poly.pdbx_seq_one_letter_code
_entity_poly.pdbx_strand_id
1 'polypeptide(L)'
;MTVVRSFKECIENAYQSALLEFPDSNPFLPGFIREYILSNALGHSLNPQKKGVDAWDEEGNNLEYKTFKIGGWGRFNVEVQHGFEKHLKGVTCWYFAEFDEPFGISRVWRVDIAKVREFCAGFMTRTSKTVGHIMIDFSVKWIEQNGDVINLKSRSSESSFIQNLRMAQDFAIRDFGVDDITLKGRIREIIIAEILGHRILTNSKMADALDEFDNQYEYLTSLNGKFQITHMTEDNLFRITRNEAIYCGQFSNPATLDSLWRVSVQDYMEKMSDRRPWPADRQNNFTVTIKWVKEVGERAYPSDYPVRKESCLE
;
A
#
# COMPACT_ATOMS: atom_id res chain seq x y z
N MET A 1 7.67 -34.80 5.45
CA MET A 1 6.82 -33.82 6.16
C MET A 1 6.75 -32.57 5.31
N THR A 2 5.62 -32.30 4.69
CA THR A 2 5.39 -31.05 3.93
C THR A 2 5.23 -29.94 4.96
N VAL A 3 6.14 -28.96 4.97
CA VAL A 3 5.99 -27.77 5.81
C VAL A 3 4.79 -27.00 5.25
N VAL A 4 3.66 -27.03 5.96
CA VAL A 4 2.50 -26.18 5.64
C VAL A 4 2.89 -24.77 6.01
N ARG A 5 3.22 -23.94 5.01
CA ARG A 5 3.48 -22.52 5.22
C ARG A 5 2.16 -21.77 5.41
N SER A 6 2.18 -20.67 6.16
CA SER A 6 1.06 -19.72 6.28
C SER A 6 1.30 -18.43 5.47
N PHE A 7 0.27 -17.59 5.30
CA PHE A 7 0.41 -16.28 4.65
C PHE A 7 1.48 -15.44 5.34
N LYS A 8 1.35 -15.28 6.67
CA LYS A 8 2.32 -14.55 7.50
C LYS A 8 3.75 -15.07 7.32
N GLU A 9 3.97 -16.38 7.33
CA GLU A 9 5.32 -16.96 7.16
C GLU A 9 5.91 -16.64 5.78
N CYS A 10 5.09 -16.63 4.72
CA CYS A 10 5.54 -16.23 3.39
C CYS A 10 5.92 -14.75 3.35
N ILE A 11 5.14 -13.87 3.99
CA ILE A 11 5.44 -12.44 4.08
C ILE A 11 6.72 -12.18 4.90
N GLU A 12 6.92 -12.89 6.00
CA GLU A 12 8.15 -12.77 6.80
C GLU A 12 9.38 -13.22 6.00
N ASN A 13 9.30 -14.34 5.28
CA ASN A 13 10.37 -14.80 4.40
C ASN A 13 10.63 -13.86 3.22
N ALA A 14 9.59 -13.27 2.64
CA ALA A 14 9.72 -12.24 1.62
C ALA A 14 10.47 -11.02 2.18
N TYR A 15 10.09 -10.55 3.36
CA TYR A 15 10.75 -9.42 4.01
C TYR A 15 12.23 -9.70 4.31
N GLN A 16 12.57 -10.88 4.85
CA GLN A 16 13.97 -11.26 5.06
C GLN A 16 14.76 -11.32 3.74
N SER A 17 14.18 -11.90 2.69
CA SER A 17 14.81 -11.95 1.37
C SER A 17 15.07 -10.55 0.81
N ALA A 18 14.10 -9.64 0.96
CA ALA A 18 14.24 -8.25 0.52
C ALA A 18 15.32 -7.49 1.31
N LEU A 19 15.48 -7.74 2.61
CA LEU A 19 16.54 -7.10 3.41
C LEU A 19 17.95 -7.59 3.03
N LEU A 20 18.08 -8.82 2.52
CA LEU A 20 19.35 -9.31 1.98
C LEU A 20 19.73 -8.61 0.67
N GLU A 21 18.74 -8.31 -0.18
CA GLU A 21 18.94 -7.60 -1.44
C GLU A 21 19.08 -6.08 -1.24
N PHE A 22 18.29 -5.51 -0.32
CA PHE A 22 18.19 -4.08 -0.05
C PHE A 22 18.19 -3.81 1.46
N PRO A 23 19.39 -3.76 2.06
CA PRO A 23 19.55 -3.33 3.44
C PRO A 23 18.90 -1.94 3.64
N ASP A 24 18.25 -1.73 4.77
CA ASP A 24 17.60 -0.47 5.15
C ASP A 24 16.37 -0.05 4.31
N SER A 25 15.84 -0.96 3.49
CA SER A 25 14.61 -0.71 2.72
C SER A 25 13.34 -1.07 3.51
N ASN A 26 12.21 -0.47 3.12
CA ASN A 26 10.89 -0.97 3.47
C ASN A 26 10.21 -1.49 2.19
N PRO A 27 10.30 -2.80 1.92
CA PRO A 27 9.87 -3.39 0.65
C PRO A 27 8.35 -3.41 0.47
N PHE A 28 7.58 -3.07 1.52
CA PHE A 28 6.12 -3.00 1.48
C PHE A 28 5.60 -1.56 1.51
N LEU A 29 6.45 -0.58 1.21
CA LEU A 29 5.98 0.76 0.88
C LEU A 29 5.10 0.72 -0.39
N PRO A 30 4.08 1.60 -0.49
CA PRO A 30 3.23 1.66 -1.67
C PRO A 30 4.07 1.76 -2.95
N GLY A 31 3.79 0.89 -3.92
CA GLY A 31 4.46 0.86 -5.22
C GLY A 31 5.80 0.11 -5.27
N PHE A 32 6.46 -0.13 -4.13
CA PHE A 32 7.82 -0.71 -4.10
C PHE A 32 7.91 -2.06 -4.84
N ILE A 33 7.00 -2.99 -4.54
CA ILE A 33 7.00 -4.34 -5.15
C ILE A 33 6.95 -4.25 -6.68
N ARG A 34 6.08 -3.39 -7.22
CA ARG A 34 5.92 -3.22 -8.67
C ARG A 34 7.10 -2.50 -9.31
N GLU A 35 7.67 -1.53 -8.62
CA GLU A 35 8.89 -0.84 -9.05
C GLU A 35 10.10 -1.77 -9.07
N TYR A 36 10.21 -2.70 -8.10
CA TYR A 36 11.21 -3.75 -8.09
C TYR A 36 11.07 -4.70 -9.28
N ILE A 37 9.84 -5.16 -9.56
CA ILE A 37 9.58 -6.04 -10.71
C ILE A 37 9.95 -5.30 -12.00
N LEU A 38 9.57 -4.03 -12.12
CA LEU A 38 9.88 -3.21 -13.28
C LEU A 38 11.39 -2.96 -13.43
N SER A 39 12.10 -2.60 -12.36
CA SER A 39 13.55 -2.40 -12.41
C SER A 39 14.26 -3.68 -12.80
N ASN A 40 13.85 -4.82 -12.24
CA ASN A 40 14.41 -6.11 -12.61
C ASN A 40 14.15 -6.45 -14.09
N ALA A 41 12.94 -6.22 -14.59
CA ALA A 41 12.58 -6.47 -15.98
C ALA A 41 13.34 -5.58 -16.98
N LEU A 42 13.66 -4.35 -16.58
CA LEU A 42 14.41 -3.39 -17.39
C LEU A 42 15.93 -3.49 -17.21
N GLY A 43 16.40 -4.19 -16.18
CA GLY A 43 17.82 -4.23 -15.81
C GLY A 43 18.34 -2.95 -15.16
N HIS A 44 17.44 -2.16 -14.58
CA HIS A 44 17.78 -0.94 -13.86
C HIS A 44 18.15 -1.23 -12.40
N SER A 45 18.91 -0.31 -11.80
CA SER A 45 19.18 -0.29 -10.37
C SER A 45 18.05 0.46 -9.65
N LEU A 46 17.29 -0.24 -8.80
CA LEU A 46 16.20 0.37 -8.02
C LEU A 46 16.75 1.25 -6.89
N ASN A 47 16.05 2.34 -6.55
CA ASN A 47 16.27 3.10 -5.32
C ASN A 47 15.46 2.51 -4.15
N PRO A 48 16.08 1.77 -3.23
CA PRO A 48 15.35 1.08 -2.17
C PRO A 48 14.76 2.01 -1.10
N GLN A 49 15.22 3.26 -1.01
CA GLN A 49 14.78 4.21 0.00
C GLN A 49 13.53 4.99 -0.41
N LYS A 50 13.12 4.92 -1.68
CA LYS A 50 12.01 5.71 -2.25
C LYS A 50 12.10 7.21 -1.94
N LYS A 51 13.33 7.74 -1.94
CA LYS A 51 13.62 9.16 -1.74
C LYS A 51 14.35 9.69 -2.97
N GLY A 52 13.75 10.68 -3.63
CA GLY A 52 14.25 11.18 -4.90
C GLY A 52 13.70 10.34 -6.05
N VAL A 53 14.58 9.92 -6.94
CA VAL A 53 14.25 9.19 -8.17
C VAL A 53 14.06 7.71 -7.89
N ASP A 54 13.25 7.03 -8.70
CA ASP A 54 12.88 5.63 -8.45
C ASP A 54 13.98 4.63 -8.85
N ALA A 55 14.78 4.92 -9.87
CA ALA A 55 15.83 4.02 -10.35
C ALA A 55 16.93 4.71 -11.19
N TRP A 56 17.94 3.94 -11.57
CA TRP A 56 19.01 4.31 -12.50
C TRP A 56 19.22 3.25 -13.58
N ASP A 57 19.48 3.66 -14.82
CA ASP A 57 19.94 2.76 -15.86
C ASP A 57 21.46 2.47 -15.76
N GLU A 58 21.99 1.69 -16.71
CA GLU A 58 23.42 1.32 -16.76
C GLU A 58 24.35 2.53 -16.99
N GLU A 59 23.83 3.62 -17.58
CA GLU A 59 24.56 4.87 -17.81
C GLU A 59 24.53 5.81 -16.58
N GLY A 60 23.76 5.46 -15.55
CA GLY A 60 23.56 6.26 -14.36
C GLY A 60 22.53 7.38 -14.53
N ASN A 61 21.72 7.35 -15.60
CA ASN A 61 20.64 8.32 -15.77
C ASN A 61 19.56 8.09 -14.71
N ASN A 62 19.00 9.18 -14.18
CA ASN A 62 17.92 9.11 -13.21
C ASN A 62 16.57 8.81 -13.89
N LEU A 63 15.83 7.85 -13.34
CA LEU A 63 14.59 7.35 -13.89
C LEU A 63 13.44 7.48 -12.88
N GLU A 64 12.25 7.79 -13.37
CA GLU A 64 11.03 7.79 -12.57
C GLU A 64 10.08 6.70 -13.08
N TYR A 65 9.39 6.01 -12.17
CA TYR A 65 8.43 4.97 -12.48
C TYR A 65 7.01 5.41 -12.15
N LYS A 66 6.07 4.98 -13.00
CA LYS A 66 4.63 5.14 -12.79
C LYS A 66 3.97 3.80 -13.11
N THR A 67 3.61 3.06 -12.06
CA THR A 67 2.98 1.74 -12.18
C THR A 67 1.47 1.83 -11.95
N PHE A 68 0.68 1.10 -12.73
CA PHE A 68 -0.79 1.07 -12.60
C PHE A 68 -1.36 -0.28 -13.09
N LYS A 69 -2.56 -0.64 -12.64
CA LYS A 69 -3.29 -1.80 -13.19
C LYS A 69 -3.89 -1.47 -14.55
N ILE A 70 -4.20 -2.48 -15.38
CA ILE A 70 -5.01 -2.32 -16.59
C ILE A 70 -6.27 -1.48 -16.31
N GLY A 71 -6.56 -0.53 -17.19
CA GLY A 71 -7.66 0.43 -17.04
C GLY A 71 -7.35 1.58 -16.06
N GLY A 72 -6.17 1.56 -15.44
CA GLY A 72 -5.61 2.62 -14.62
C GLY A 72 -4.97 3.74 -15.44
N TRP A 73 -4.25 4.60 -14.72
CA TRP A 73 -3.62 5.80 -15.25
C TRP A 73 -2.24 5.95 -14.62
N GLY A 74 -1.29 6.52 -15.35
CA GLY A 74 -0.05 7.00 -14.75
C GLY A 74 -0.36 8.29 -14.00
N ARG A 75 -0.13 8.34 -12.68
CA ARG A 75 -0.55 9.47 -11.85
C ARG A 75 0.57 9.96 -10.95
N PHE A 76 0.59 11.26 -10.69
CA PHE A 76 1.35 11.83 -9.57
C PHE A 76 0.67 13.08 -9.01
N ASN A 77 0.95 13.34 -7.74
CA ASN A 77 0.43 14.51 -7.04
C ASN A 77 1.41 15.66 -7.15
N VAL A 78 0.88 16.81 -7.55
CA VAL A 78 1.60 18.09 -7.61
C VAL A 78 0.97 19.05 -6.62
N GLU A 79 1.81 19.74 -5.87
CA GLU A 79 1.36 20.89 -5.08
C GLU A 79 1.40 22.12 -5.99
N VAL A 80 0.23 22.73 -6.22
CA VAL A 80 0.06 23.79 -7.22
C VAL A 80 1.06 24.93 -7.02
N GLN A 81 1.30 25.32 -5.77
CA GLN A 81 2.20 26.42 -5.40
C GLN A 81 3.67 26.13 -5.70
N HIS A 82 4.08 24.86 -5.64
CA HIS A 82 5.46 24.45 -5.92
C HIS A 82 5.67 24.02 -7.37
N GLY A 83 4.59 23.91 -8.14
CA GLY A 83 4.61 23.40 -9.52
C GLY A 83 5.12 21.96 -9.62
N PHE A 84 5.28 21.50 -10.86
CA PHE A 84 5.70 20.12 -11.15
C PHE A 84 7.22 19.97 -11.33
N GLU A 85 7.98 21.05 -11.54
CA GLU A 85 9.40 20.98 -11.91
C GLU A 85 10.26 20.27 -10.86
N LYS A 86 9.91 20.37 -9.57
CA LYS A 86 10.62 19.63 -8.51
C LYS A 86 10.59 18.11 -8.71
N HIS A 87 9.55 17.58 -9.37
CA HIS A 87 9.39 16.16 -9.66
C HIS A 87 10.11 15.73 -10.94
N LEU A 88 10.48 16.68 -11.80
CA LEU A 88 11.13 16.40 -13.09
C LEU A 88 12.64 16.73 -13.06
N LYS A 89 13.10 17.43 -12.02
CA LYS A 89 14.48 17.91 -11.93
C LYS A 89 15.46 16.74 -11.91
N GLY A 90 16.34 16.73 -12.91
CA GLY A 90 17.41 15.73 -13.02
C GLY A 90 16.94 14.36 -13.50
N VAL A 91 15.66 14.17 -13.82
CA VAL A 91 15.10 12.92 -14.37
C VAL A 91 15.26 12.95 -15.89
N THR A 92 15.75 11.86 -16.48
CA THR A 92 15.97 11.76 -17.93
C THR A 92 14.72 11.28 -18.66
N CYS A 93 14.01 10.30 -18.09
CA CYS A 93 12.77 9.79 -18.65
C CYS A 93 11.88 9.16 -17.58
N TRP A 94 10.61 8.98 -17.93
CA TRP A 94 9.63 8.27 -17.11
C TRP A 94 9.30 6.93 -17.75
N TYR A 95 9.27 5.87 -16.94
CA TYR A 95 8.72 4.59 -17.34
C TYR A 95 7.31 4.43 -16.79
N PHE A 96 6.37 4.20 -17.70
CA PHE A 96 5.00 3.84 -17.38
C PHE A 96 4.87 2.33 -17.53
N ALA A 97 4.41 1.64 -16.50
CA ALA A 97 4.22 0.20 -16.53
C ALA A 97 2.80 -0.17 -16.13
N GLU A 98 2.13 -0.88 -17.02
CA GLU A 98 0.78 -1.41 -16.81
C GLU A 98 0.86 -2.88 -16.38
N PHE A 99 0.16 -3.21 -15.31
CA PHE A 99 0.09 -4.55 -14.73
C PHE A 99 -1.29 -5.17 -14.96
N ASP A 100 -1.34 -6.40 -15.46
CA ASP A 100 -2.57 -7.20 -15.58
C ASP A 100 -2.84 -8.01 -14.30
N GLU A 101 -1.79 -8.49 -13.67
CA GLU A 101 -1.79 -9.24 -12.41
C GLU A 101 -0.89 -8.57 -11.36
N PRO A 102 -0.97 -8.93 -10.06
CA PRO A 102 -0.17 -8.32 -8.99
C PRO A 102 1.34 -8.27 -9.28
N PHE A 103 1.84 -9.28 -10.01
CA PHE A 103 3.26 -9.44 -10.36
C PHE A 103 3.51 -9.56 -11.87
N GLY A 104 2.49 -9.34 -12.70
CA GLY A 104 2.56 -9.45 -14.16
C GLY A 104 2.65 -8.07 -14.81
N ILE A 105 3.74 -7.79 -15.54
CA ILE A 105 3.82 -6.58 -16.37
C ILE A 105 3.23 -6.92 -17.73
N SER A 106 2.15 -6.22 -18.10
CA SER A 106 1.53 -6.35 -19.41
C SER A 106 2.22 -5.49 -20.47
N ARG A 107 2.52 -4.23 -20.15
CA ARG A 107 3.09 -3.24 -21.08
C ARG A 107 3.98 -2.24 -20.35
N VAL A 108 5.03 -1.79 -21.04
CA VAL A 108 5.93 -0.74 -20.56
C VAL A 108 6.16 0.28 -21.67
N TRP A 109 6.12 1.55 -21.29
CA TRP A 109 6.47 2.67 -22.16
C TRP A 109 7.55 3.51 -21.51
N ARG A 110 8.51 3.95 -22.31
CA ARG A 110 9.49 4.99 -21.93
C ARG A 110 9.05 6.31 -22.54
N VAL A 111 8.87 7.33 -21.72
CA VAL A 111 8.50 8.67 -22.18
C VAL A 111 9.61 9.64 -21.83
N ASP A 112 10.09 10.38 -22.83
CA ASP A 112 11.08 11.44 -22.64
C ASP A 112 10.55 12.52 -21.68
N ILE A 113 11.41 12.98 -20.76
CA ILE A 113 11.02 13.96 -19.75
C ILE A 113 10.54 15.29 -20.37
N ALA A 114 11.00 15.65 -21.57
CA ALA A 114 10.56 16.83 -22.28
C ALA A 114 9.05 16.77 -22.62
N LYS A 115 8.56 15.60 -23.05
CA LYS A 115 7.12 15.39 -23.33
C LYS A 115 6.28 15.41 -22.06
N VAL A 116 6.80 14.84 -20.97
CA VAL A 116 6.16 14.91 -19.64
C VAL A 116 6.07 16.36 -19.17
N ARG A 117 7.14 17.14 -19.34
CA ARG A 117 7.20 18.56 -19.00
C ARG A 117 6.18 19.38 -19.80
N GLU A 118 6.10 19.17 -21.11
CA GLU A 118 5.14 19.82 -21.99
C GLU A 118 3.69 19.53 -21.55
N PHE A 119 3.37 18.26 -21.29
CA PHE A 119 2.05 17.87 -20.82
C PHE A 119 1.70 18.54 -19.48
N CYS A 120 2.63 18.51 -18.52
CA CYS A 120 2.44 19.13 -17.21
C CYS A 120 2.23 20.64 -17.33
N ALA A 121 3.02 21.33 -18.16
CA ALA A 121 2.86 22.76 -18.41
C ALA A 121 1.47 23.06 -18.98
N GLY A 122 1.06 22.32 -20.02
CA GLY A 122 -0.28 22.46 -20.60
C GLY A 122 -1.40 22.18 -19.59
N PHE A 123 -1.25 21.16 -18.73
CA PHE A 123 -2.20 20.88 -17.66
C PHE A 123 -2.30 22.04 -16.65
N MET A 124 -1.15 22.59 -16.22
CA MET A 124 -1.12 23.71 -15.26
C MET A 124 -1.72 25.01 -15.83
N THR A 125 -1.67 25.24 -17.14
CA THR A 125 -2.35 26.41 -17.74
C THR A 125 -3.87 26.29 -17.76
N ARG A 126 -4.41 25.06 -17.73
CA ARG A 126 -5.85 24.78 -17.82
C ARG A 126 -6.52 24.58 -16.47
N THR A 127 -5.75 24.29 -15.42
CA THR A 127 -6.32 24.11 -14.09
C THR A 127 -6.71 25.45 -13.48
N SER A 128 -7.92 25.53 -12.92
CA SER A 128 -8.38 26.69 -12.15
C SER A 128 -7.94 26.64 -10.68
N LYS A 129 -7.33 25.54 -10.24
CA LYS A 129 -6.90 25.36 -8.85
C LYS A 129 -5.62 26.14 -8.59
N THR A 130 -5.64 27.00 -7.59
CA THR A 130 -4.52 27.88 -7.22
C THR A 130 -3.80 27.48 -5.93
N VAL A 131 -4.40 26.59 -5.12
CA VAL A 131 -3.87 26.15 -3.82
C VAL A 131 -4.07 24.65 -3.59
N GLY A 132 -3.19 24.05 -2.79
CA GLY A 132 -3.23 22.65 -2.41
C GLY A 132 -2.71 21.68 -3.48
N HIS A 133 -3.08 20.40 -3.35
CA HIS A 133 -2.63 19.33 -4.23
C HIS A 133 -3.58 19.09 -5.41
N ILE A 134 -3.03 18.90 -6.59
CA ILE A 134 -3.72 18.42 -7.79
C ILE A 134 -3.08 17.13 -8.27
N MET A 135 -3.91 16.23 -8.79
CA MET A 135 -3.46 15.00 -9.42
C MET A 135 -3.29 15.25 -10.92
N ILE A 136 -2.13 14.94 -11.46
CA ILE A 136 -1.89 14.95 -12.91
C ILE A 136 -2.00 13.52 -13.40
N ASP A 137 -2.95 13.30 -14.31
CA ASP A 137 -3.29 11.98 -14.85
C ASP A 137 -2.83 11.88 -16.31
N PHE A 138 -1.95 10.91 -16.58
CA PHE A 138 -1.57 10.51 -17.93
C PHE A 138 -2.44 9.33 -18.35
N SER A 139 -3.31 9.56 -19.34
CA SER A 139 -4.11 8.48 -19.93
C SER A 139 -3.20 7.49 -20.65
N VAL A 140 -3.60 6.21 -20.68
CA VAL A 140 -2.92 5.18 -21.49
C VAL A 140 -2.79 5.63 -22.95
N LYS A 141 -3.85 6.23 -23.52
CA LYS A 141 -3.82 6.78 -24.87
C LYS A 141 -2.74 7.86 -25.05
N TRP A 142 -2.58 8.76 -24.09
CA TRP A 142 -1.53 9.77 -24.14
C TRP A 142 -0.14 9.12 -24.03
N ILE A 143 0.02 8.14 -23.13
CA ILE A 143 1.28 7.40 -22.94
C ILE A 143 1.66 6.68 -24.23
N GLU A 144 0.74 5.96 -24.87
CA GLU A 144 0.97 5.25 -26.14
C GLU A 144 1.35 6.18 -27.30
N GLN A 145 0.80 7.39 -27.33
CA GLN A 145 1.11 8.38 -28.37
C GLN A 145 2.47 9.07 -28.18
N ASN A 146 2.96 9.10 -26.95
CA ASN A 146 4.14 9.90 -26.58
C ASN A 146 5.33 9.06 -26.11
N GLY A 147 5.12 7.81 -25.76
CA GLY A 147 6.14 6.89 -25.26
C GLY A 147 6.57 5.85 -26.27
N ASP A 148 7.82 5.44 -26.16
CA ASP A 148 8.37 4.32 -26.90
C ASP A 148 8.01 3.02 -26.17
N VAL A 149 7.43 2.07 -26.88
CA VAL A 149 7.10 0.74 -26.33
C VAL A 149 8.40 0.00 -26.02
N ILE A 150 8.52 -0.51 -24.79
CA ILE A 150 9.68 -1.29 -24.36
C ILE A 150 9.34 -2.77 -24.39
N ASN A 151 10.09 -3.51 -25.21
CA ASN A 151 10.02 -4.97 -25.25
C ASN A 151 10.88 -5.55 -24.13
N LEU A 152 10.22 -6.09 -23.10
CA LEU A 152 10.91 -6.73 -21.98
C LEU A 152 11.57 -8.03 -22.44
N LYS A 153 12.81 -8.26 -22.03
CA LYS A 153 13.51 -9.52 -22.25
C LYS A 153 13.15 -10.49 -21.13
N SER A 154 12.98 -11.78 -21.46
CA SER A 154 12.83 -12.80 -20.42
C SER A 154 14.13 -12.90 -19.61
N ARG A 155 14.08 -12.72 -18.30
CA ARG A 155 15.20 -12.99 -17.40
C ARG A 155 15.15 -14.43 -16.87
N SER A 156 16.34 -14.97 -16.56
CA SER A 156 16.56 -16.39 -16.28
C SER A 156 16.29 -16.83 -14.84
N SER A 157 16.07 -15.93 -13.87
CA SER A 157 15.75 -16.32 -12.49
C SER A 157 14.96 -15.24 -11.74
N GLU A 158 13.85 -15.62 -11.13
CA GLU A 158 13.05 -14.80 -10.22
C GLU A 158 13.68 -14.81 -8.81
N SER A 159 13.69 -13.68 -8.12
CA SER A 159 14.29 -13.58 -6.78
C SER A 159 13.47 -14.29 -5.70
N SER A 160 14.12 -14.71 -4.62
CA SER A 160 13.46 -15.28 -3.46
C SER A 160 12.41 -14.34 -2.85
N PHE A 161 12.62 -13.02 -2.96
CA PHE A 161 11.65 -12.03 -2.54
C PHE A 161 10.31 -12.18 -3.29
N ILE A 162 10.34 -12.20 -4.63
CA ILE A 162 9.13 -12.32 -5.43
C ILE A 162 8.52 -13.72 -5.32
N GLN A 163 9.34 -14.78 -5.26
CA GLN A 163 8.82 -16.14 -5.08
C GLN A 163 7.99 -16.27 -3.80
N ASN A 164 8.48 -15.73 -2.67
CA ASN A 164 7.71 -15.75 -1.42
C ASN A 164 6.45 -14.89 -1.48
N LEU A 165 6.47 -13.77 -2.21
CA LEU A 165 5.28 -12.93 -2.43
C LEU A 165 4.23 -13.62 -3.30
N ARG A 166 4.63 -14.39 -4.32
CA ARG A 166 3.69 -15.19 -5.12
C ARG A 166 3.03 -16.27 -4.28
N MET A 167 3.81 -16.98 -3.46
CA MET A 167 3.25 -17.94 -2.51
C MET A 167 2.25 -17.26 -1.57
N ALA A 168 2.59 -16.10 -1.01
CA ALA A 168 1.68 -15.32 -0.17
C ALA A 168 0.41 -14.91 -0.93
N GLN A 169 0.51 -14.54 -2.21
CA GLN A 169 -0.66 -14.21 -3.04
C GLN A 169 -1.58 -15.41 -3.24
N ASP A 170 -1.04 -16.62 -3.39
CA ASP A 170 -1.85 -17.84 -3.48
C ASP A 170 -2.65 -18.08 -2.19
N PHE A 171 -2.03 -17.89 -1.01
CA PHE A 171 -2.74 -17.93 0.27
C PHE A 171 -3.79 -16.82 0.37
N ALA A 172 -3.46 -15.60 -0.05
CA ALA A 172 -4.38 -14.47 -0.01
C ALA A 172 -5.64 -14.71 -0.84
N ILE A 173 -5.51 -15.31 -2.03
CA ILE A 173 -6.65 -15.67 -2.88
C ILE A 173 -7.46 -16.80 -2.22
N ARG A 174 -6.78 -17.89 -1.84
CA ARG A 174 -7.43 -19.11 -1.36
C ARG A 174 -8.18 -18.91 -0.05
N ASP A 175 -7.55 -18.22 0.90
CA ASP A 175 -8.03 -18.16 2.29
C ASP A 175 -8.79 -16.85 2.58
N PHE A 176 -8.53 -15.78 1.82
CA PHE A 176 -9.09 -14.45 2.09
C PHE A 176 -9.81 -13.81 0.91
N GLY A 177 -9.81 -14.43 -0.28
CA GLY A 177 -10.43 -13.88 -1.49
C GLY A 177 -9.80 -12.56 -1.96
N VAL A 178 -8.52 -12.32 -1.62
CA VAL A 178 -7.80 -11.10 -2.00
C VAL A 178 -6.97 -11.34 -3.26
N ASP A 179 -7.31 -10.62 -4.33
CA ASP A 179 -6.71 -10.75 -5.66
C ASP A 179 -5.33 -10.07 -5.82
N ASP A 180 -5.02 -9.08 -4.98
CA ASP A 180 -3.80 -8.30 -5.09
C ASP A 180 -3.27 -7.82 -3.74
N ILE A 181 -2.24 -8.49 -3.24
CA ILE A 181 -1.54 -8.13 -2.01
C ILE A 181 -0.63 -6.89 -2.15
N THR A 182 -0.31 -6.46 -3.38
CA THR A 182 0.56 -5.29 -3.63
C THR A 182 -0.16 -3.97 -3.38
N LEU A 183 -1.48 -4.00 -3.19
CA LEU A 183 -2.26 -2.84 -2.82
C LEU A 183 -1.90 -2.33 -1.43
N LYS A 184 -1.95 -1.00 -1.27
CA LYS A 184 -1.60 -0.32 -0.01
C LYS A 184 -2.42 -0.89 1.15
N GLY A 185 -1.74 -1.34 2.20
CA GLY A 185 -2.36 -1.83 3.44
C GLY A 185 -2.65 -3.33 3.45
N ARG A 186 -2.81 -3.94 2.26
CA ARG A 186 -3.41 -5.27 2.11
C ARG A 186 -2.67 -6.39 2.82
N ILE A 187 -1.33 -6.41 2.74
CA ILE A 187 -0.50 -7.38 3.46
C ILE A 187 -0.80 -7.38 4.96
N ARG A 188 -0.92 -6.20 5.58
CA ARG A 188 -1.14 -6.08 7.03
C ARG A 188 -2.57 -6.42 7.42
N GLU A 189 -3.54 -6.05 6.59
CA GLU A 189 -4.94 -6.45 6.76
C GLU A 189 -5.08 -7.97 6.77
N ILE A 190 -4.40 -8.67 5.85
CA ILE A 190 -4.41 -10.14 5.81
C ILE A 190 -3.75 -10.75 7.05
N ILE A 191 -2.60 -10.22 7.50
CA ILE A 191 -1.97 -10.71 8.75
C ILE A 191 -2.92 -10.58 9.94
N ILE A 192 -3.64 -9.47 10.07
CA ILE A 192 -4.60 -9.26 11.16
C ILE A 192 -5.80 -10.21 11.00
N ALA A 193 -6.33 -10.34 9.78
CA ALA A 193 -7.45 -11.24 9.49
C ALA A 193 -7.11 -12.71 9.77
N GLU A 194 -5.91 -13.17 9.40
CA GLU A 194 -5.39 -14.52 9.69
C GLU A 194 -5.34 -14.79 11.19
N ILE A 195 -4.98 -13.80 12.00
CA ILE A 195 -4.91 -13.92 13.46
C ILE A 195 -6.30 -13.95 14.10
N LEU A 196 -7.23 -13.11 13.61
CA LEU A 196 -8.56 -12.98 14.17
C LEU A 196 -9.58 -14.00 13.61
N GLY A 197 -9.24 -14.73 12.55
CA GLY A 197 -10.20 -15.58 11.83
C GLY A 197 -11.25 -14.77 11.07
N HIS A 198 -10.93 -13.53 10.70
CA HIS A 198 -11.85 -12.64 10.01
C HIS A 198 -11.76 -12.78 8.49
N ARG A 199 -12.87 -12.52 7.80
CA ARG A 199 -12.96 -12.39 6.34
C ARG A 199 -12.72 -10.95 5.91
N ILE A 200 -11.81 -10.72 4.96
CA ILE A 200 -11.50 -9.38 4.46
C ILE A 200 -12.56 -8.91 3.48
N LEU A 201 -12.91 -7.63 3.58
CA LEU A 201 -13.73 -6.94 2.59
C LEU A 201 -12.81 -6.20 1.60
N THR A 202 -12.87 -6.59 0.33
CA THR A 202 -12.04 -5.99 -0.73
C THR A 202 -12.59 -4.66 -1.27
N ASN A 203 -13.81 -4.28 -0.87
CA ASN A 203 -14.50 -3.07 -1.34
C ASN A 203 -14.20 -1.84 -0.46
N SER A 204 -13.55 -0.82 -1.03
CA SER A 204 -13.00 0.37 -0.35
C SER A 204 -13.98 1.34 0.33
N LYS A 205 -15.28 1.05 0.32
CA LYS A 205 -16.31 1.87 1.01
C LYS A 205 -16.89 1.19 2.26
N MET A 206 -16.57 -0.09 2.47
CA MET A 206 -17.08 -0.90 3.57
C MET A 206 -16.07 -0.96 4.72
N ALA A 207 -16.39 -1.68 5.80
CA ALA A 207 -15.44 -2.03 6.85
C ALA A 207 -14.26 -2.82 6.26
N ASP A 208 -13.18 -2.99 7.00
CA ASP A 208 -12.02 -3.74 6.51
C ASP A 208 -12.27 -5.25 6.56
N ALA A 209 -13.04 -5.73 7.54
CA ALA A 209 -13.28 -7.15 7.73
C ALA A 209 -14.62 -7.48 8.41
N LEU A 210 -14.98 -8.77 8.34
CA LEU A 210 -16.13 -9.39 8.99
C LEU A 210 -15.68 -10.61 9.81
N ASP A 211 -16.34 -10.90 10.93
CA ASP A 211 -16.23 -12.21 11.59
C ASP A 211 -17.22 -13.24 11.01
N GLU A 212 -17.31 -14.41 11.63
CA GLU A 212 -18.23 -15.50 11.24
C GLU A 212 -19.72 -15.16 11.44
N PHE A 213 -20.02 -14.11 12.22
CA PHE A 213 -21.38 -13.63 12.49
C PHE A 213 -21.72 -12.37 11.66
N ASP A 214 -20.87 -12.03 10.68
CA ASP A 214 -20.96 -10.83 9.85
C ASP A 214 -20.90 -9.50 10.65
N ASN A 215 -20.29 -9.49 11.84
CA ASN A 215 -19.98 -8.23 12.53
C ASN A 215 -18.83 -7.51 11.82
N GLN A 216 -18.91 -6.18 11.72
CA GLN A 216 -17.95 -5.35 10.96
C GLN A 216 -16.81 -4.85 11.83
N TYR A 217 -15.61 -4.79 11.26
CA TYR A 217 -14.41 -4.31 11.94
C TYR A 217 -13.55 -3.40 11.06
N GLU A 218 -12.96 -2.38 11.69
CA GLU A 218 -11.97 -1.49 11.07
C GLU A 218 -10.57 -1.83 11.59
N TYR A 219 -9.56 -1.84 10.72
CA TYR A 219 -8.18 -2.14 11.02
C TYR A 219 -7.30 -0.90 10.86
N LEU A 220 -6.69 -0.46 11.96
CA LEU A 220 -5.65 0.58 11.93
C LEU A 220 -4.30 -0.06 12.19
N THR A 221 -3.33 0.19 11.32
CA THR A 221 -1.97 -0.37 11.46
C THR A 221 -0.92 0.71 11.63
N SER A 222 0.09 0.44 12.44
CA SER A 222 1.17 1.39 12.69
C SER A 222 2.52 0.70 12.86
N LEU A 223 3.58 1.34 12.35
CA LEU A 223 4.97 1.01 12.68
C LEU A 223 5.52 1.88 13.82
N ASN A 224 4.89 3.01 14.12
CA ASN A 224 5.43 4.04 15.02
C ASN A 224 4.47 4.41 16.16
N GLY A 225 3.46 3.58 16.44
CA GLY A 225 2.50 3.79 17.51
C GLY A 225 1.51 4.92 17.27
N LYS A 226 1.30 5.33 16.01
CA LYS A 226 0.26 6.28 15.61
C LYS A 226 -0.72 5.61 14.66
N PHE A 227 -1.98 5.52 15.06
CA PHE A 227 -3.08 4.93 14.30
C PHE A 227 -3.96 6.05 13.78
N GLN A 228 -4.19 6.10 12.46
CA GLN A 228 -4.84 7.24 11.83
C GLN A 228 -6.01 6.83 10.95
N ILE A 229 -7.12 7.54 11.11
CA ILE A 229 -8.24 7.53 10.17
C ILE A 229 -8.26 8.88 9.44
N THR A 230 -8.27 8.82 8.11
CA THR A 230 -8.19 10.00 7.25
C THR A 230 -9.56 10.51 6.84
N HIS A 231 -9.64 11.81 6.58
CA HIS A 231 -10.80 12.50 6.03
C HIS A 231 -12.08 12.36 6.87
N MET A 232 -11.98 12.47 8.20
CA MET A 232 -13.14 12.39 9.08
C MET A 232 -13.96 13.69 9.07
N THR A 233 -15.26 13.56 8.92
CA THR A 233 -16.24 14.65 8.98
C THR A 233 -17.43 14.21 9.82
N GLU A 234 -18.26 15.15 10.27
CA GLU A 234 -19.51 14.79 10.96
C GLU A 234 -20.40 13.88 10.09
N ASP A 235 -20.44 14.14 8.78
CA ASP A 235 -21.24 13.37 7.81
C ASP A 235 -20.74 11.93 7.58
N ASN A 236 -19.52 11.57 8.00
CA ASN A 236 -18.94 10.26 7.73
C ASN A 236 -18.51 9.47 8.98
N LEU A 237 -19.00 9.87 10.16
CA LEU A 237 -18.80 9.13 11.41
C LEU A 237 -19.31 7.69 11.34
N PHE A 238 -20.27 7.39 10.45
CA PHE A 238 -20.76 6.04 10.20
C PHE A 238 -19.65 5.05 9.82
N ARG A 239 -18.52 5.53 9.26
CA ARG A 239 -17.34 4.70 8.97
C ARG A 239 -16.77 4.04 10.23
N ILE A 240 -16.97 4.67 11.39
CA ILE A 240 -16.58 4.17 12.71
C ILE A 240 -17.73 3.42 13.35
N THR A 241 -18.90 4.06 13.44
CA THR A 241 -20.01 3.58 14.28
C THR A 241 -20.72 2.35 13.74
N ARG A 242 -20.46 1.94 12.48
CA ARG A 242 -20.97 0.68 11.91
C ARG A 242 -20.22 -0.56 12.41
N ASN A 243 -19.01 -0.37 12.94
CA ASN A 243 -18.17 -1.49 13.35
C ASN A 243 -18.53 -1.91 14.77
N GLU A 244 -18.30 -3.18 15.07
CA GLU A 244 -18.36 -3.70 16.44
C GLU A 244 -17.14 -3.23 17.26
N ALA A 245 -15.97 -3.19 16.61
CA ALA A 245 -14.75 -2.68 17.23
C ALA A 245 -13.76 -2.17 16.17
N ILE A 246 -12.74 -1.47 16.66
CA ILE A 246 -11.58 -1.05 15.88
C ILE A 246 -10.36 -1.82 16.38
N TYR A 247 -9.68 -2.54 15.49
CA TYR A 247 -8.44 -3.23 15.81
C TYR A 247 -7.23 -2.39 15.45
N CYS A 248 -6.37 -2.13 16.44
CA CYS A 248 -5.14 -1.36 16.30
C CYS A 248 -3.93 -2.29 16.33
N GLY A 249 -3.35 -2.57 15.17
CA GLY A 249 -2.19 -3.45 14.98
C GLY A 249 -0.86 -2.69 14.99
N GLN A 250 -0.07 -2.85 16.05
CA GLN A 250 1.31 -2.35 16.13
C GLN A 250 2.25 -3.38 15.49
N PHE A 251 3.00 -2.95 14.49
CA PHE A 251 4.00 -3.76 13.79
C PHE A 251 5.41 -3.36 14.25
N SER A 252 6.29 -4.35 14.46
CA SER A 252 7.71 -4.09 14.79
C SER A 252 8.52 -3.80 13.53
N ASN A 253 8.12 -4.38 12.41
CA ASN A 253 8.65 -4.15 11.08
C ASN A 253 7.49 -4.32 10.06
N PRO A 254 7.68 -3.99 8.77
CA PRO A 254 6.61 -4.08 7.78
C PRO A 254 5.88 -5.42 7.66
N ALA A 255 6.50 -6.54 8.07
CA ALA A 255 6.01 -7.91 7.98
C ALA A 255 5.48 -8.50 9.30
N THR A 256 5.98 -8.03 10.45
CA THR A 256 5.73 -8.69 11.74
C THR A 256 4.83 -7.85 12.64
N LEU A 257 3.64 -8.39 12.94
CA LEU A 257 2.74 -7.83 13.95
C LEU A 257 3.29 -8.11 15.35
N ASP A 258 3.52 -7.06 16.14
CA ASP A 258 4.00 -7.12 17.52
C ASP A 258 2.85 -7.24 18.52
N SER A 259 1.83 -6.41 18.37
CA SER A 259 0.64 -6.45 19.22
C SER A 259 -0.61 -5.98 18.49
N LEU A 260 -1.76 -6.52 18.90
CA LEU A 260 -3.07 -6.15 18.40
C LEU A 260 -3.98 -5.81 19.57
N TRP A 261 -4.73 -4.73 19.44
CA TRP A 261 -5.61 -4.22 20.49
C TRP A 261 -6.99 -3.98 19.91
N ARG A 262 -8.02 -4.49 20.58
CA ARG A 262 -9.43 -4.24 20.30
C ARG A 262 -9.86 -3.01 21.09
N VAL A 263 -10.36 -1.99 20.40
CA VAL A 263 -10.91 -0.78 21.01
C VAL A 263 -12.39 -0.72 20.70
N SER A 264 -13.21 -0.46 21.72
CA SER A 264 -14.66 -0.33 21.50
C SER A 264 -14.96 0.92 20.66
N VAL A 265 -16.04 0.86 19.88
CA VAL A 265 -16.50 2.05 19.14
C VAL A 265 -16.84 3.20 20.08
N GLN A 266 -17.39 2.90 21.26
CA GLN A 266 -17.71 3.93 22.25
C GLN A 266 -16.46 4.70 22.70
N ASP A 267 -15.42 4.02 23.15
CA ASP A 267 -14.17 4.65 23.61
C ASP A 267 -13.53 5.49 22.49
N TYR A 268 -13.56 4.98 21.26
CA TYR A 268 -13.03 5.70 20.11
C TYR A 268 -13.83 6.95 19.79
N MET A 269 -15.16 6.88 19.84
CA MET A 269 -16.05 8.03 19.62
C MET A 269 -15.94 9.08 20.72
N GLU A 270 -15.82 8.65 21.97
CA GLU A 270 -15.51 9.52 23.10
C GLU A 270 -14.17 10.23 22.85
N LYS A 271 -13.13 9.50 22.42
CA LYS A 271 -11.83 10.10 22.12
C LYS A 271 -11.87 11.06 20.93
N MET A 272 -12.71 10.79 19.93
CA MET A 272 -12.95 11.71 18.82
C MET A 272 -13.70 12.97 19.26
N SER A 273 -14.57 12.87 20.25
CA SER A 273 -15.37 14.00 20.75
C SER A 273 -14.50 15.11 21.36
N ASP A 274 -13.35 14.76 21.94
CA ASP A 274 -12.33 15.71 22.44
C ASP A 274 -11.88 16.71 21.37
N ARG A 275 -12.03 16.39 20.08
CA ARG A 275 -11.63 17.26 18.95
C ARG A 275 -12.73 18.19 18.45
N ARG A 276 -13.91 18.19 19.06
CA ARG A 276 -15.03 19.02 18.60
C ARG A 276 -14.86 20.49 19.04
N PRO A 277 -15.26 21.47 18.20
CA PRO A 277 -15.84 21.30 16.86
C PRO A 277 -14.80 20.85 15.84
N TRP A 278 -15.22 20.01 14.88
CA TRP A 278 -14.33 19.55 13.81
C TRP A 278 -13.79 20.75 13.02
N PRO A 279 -12.50 20.78 12.66
CA PRO A 279 -11.99 21.83 11.78
C PRO A 279 -12.81 21.86 10.49
N ALA A 280 -13.14 23.06 10.01
CA ALA A 280 -13.92 23.26 8.79
C ALA A 280 -13.19 22.79 7.51
N ASP A 281 -11.92 22.37 7.63
CA ASP A 281 -11.15 21.82 6.53
C ASP A 281 -11.54 20.36 6.24
N ARG A 282 -11.33 19.94 4.98
CA ARG A 282 -11.67 18.60 4.50
C ARG A 282 -10.54 17.57 4.73
N GLN A 283 -9.46 17.93 5.44
CA GLN A 283 -8.30 17.07 5.68
C GLN A 283 -8.14 16.73 7.17
N ASN A 284 -9.26 16.45 7.82
CA ASN A 284 -9.29 15.99 9.19
C ASN A 284 -8.77 14.56 9.32
N ASN A 285 -7.49 14.43 9.64
CA ASN A 285 -6.87 13.18 10.06
C ASN A 285 -7.04 13.03 11.56
N PHE A 286 -7.79 12.02 12.00
CA PHE A 286 -7.88 11.67 13.41
C PHE A 286 -6.82 10.63 13.75
N THR A 287 -6.01 10.90 14.77
CA THR A 287 -4.89 10.03 15.16
C THR A 287 -4.97 9.71 16.64
N VAL A 288 -4.89 8.43 16.97
CA VAL A 288 -4.71 7.94 18.34
C VAL A 288 -3.33 7.30 18.51
N THR A 289 -2.81 7.31 19.73
CA THR A 289 -1.48 6.76 20.03
C THR A 289 -1.57 5.36 20.62
N ILE A 290 -0.52 4.56 20.47
CA ILE A 290 -0.42 3.25 21.12
C ILE A 290 -0.52 3.34 22.65
N LYS A 291 -0.09 4.46 23.26
CA LYS A 291 -0.26 4.69 24.69
C LYS A 291 -1.75 4.70 25.06
N TRP A 292 -2.54 5.52 24.36
CA TRP A 292 -3.99 5.58 24.59
C TRP A 292 -4.67 4.25 24.29
N VAL A 293 -4.31 3.60 23.18
CA VAL A 293 -4.86 2.28 22.81
C VAL A 293 -4.62 1.24 23.90
N LYS A 294 -3.45 1.25 24.56
CA LYS A 294 -3.14 0.35 25.68
C LYS A 294 -3.88 0.68 26.97
N GLU A 295 -4.28 1.94 27.15
CA GLU A 295 -5.01 2.40 28.34
C GLU A 295 -6.49 1.98 28.30
N VAL A 296 -7.10 1.99 27.10
CA VAL A 296 -8.54 1.73 26.94
C VAL A 296 -8.87 0.41 26.24
N GLY A 297 -7.95 -0.12 25.44
CA GLY A 297 -8.19 -1.28 24.59
C GLY A 297 -7.88 -2.61 25.28
N GLU A 298 -8.54 -3.65 24.80
CA GLU A 298 -8.30 -5.04 25.19
C GLU A 298 -7.23 -5.64 24.28
N ARG A 299 -6.23 -6.31 24.83
CA ARG A 299 -5.18 -6.94 24.01
C ARG A 299 -5.75 -8.18 23.30
N ALA A 300 -5.70 -8.19 21.98
CA ALA A 300 -6.12 -9.31 21.13
C ALA A 300 -4.95 -10.17 20.64
N TYR A 301 -3.72 -9.61 20.58
CA TYR A 301 -2.52 -10.36 20.21
C TYR A 301 -1.25 -9.82 20.89
N PRO A 302 -0.28 -10.69 21.25
CA PRO A 302 -0.42 -12.14 21.40
C PRO A 302 -1.57 -12.46 22.36
N SER A 303 -2.35 -13.48 22.03
CA SER A 303 -3.45 -13.90 22.89
C SER A 303 -2.86 -14.41 24.21
N ASP A 304 -3.40 -13.94 25.33
CA ASP A 304 -3.08 -14.50 26.65
C ASP A 304 -3.60 -15.95 26.79
N TYR A 305 -4.39 -16.42 25.82
CA TYR A 305 -4.85 -17.79 25.67
C TYR A 305 -4.24 -18.44 24.42
N PRO A 306 -3.53 -19.58 24.54
CA PRO A 306 -2.99 -20.28 23.38
C PRO A 306 -4.12 -20.68 22.43
N VAL A 307 -3.99 -20.31 21.16
CA VAL A 307 -4.85 -20.79 20.07
C VAL A 307 -4.78 -22.31 20.06
N ARG A 308 -5.86 -22.98 20.44
CA ARG A 308 -5.99 -24.42 20.21
C ARG A 308 -6.02 -24.60 18.69
N LYS A 309 -4.92 -25.13 18.12
CA LYS A 309 -4.99 -25.73 16.78
C LYS A 309 -5.96 -26.89 16.91
N GLU A 310 -7.22 -26.69 16.52
CA GLU A 310 -8.12 -27.81 16.33
C GLU A 310 -7.49 -28.70 15.25
N SER A 311 -7.12 -29.90 15.67
CA SER A 311 -6.73 -30.97 14.78
C SER A 311 -7.91 -31.23 13.86
N CYS A 312 -7.74 -30.96 12.57
CA CYS A 312 -8.60 -31.56 11.55
C CYS A 312 -8.38 -33.08 11.62
N LEU A 313 -9.22 -33.75 12.41
CA LEU A 313 -9.46 -35.18 12.37
C LEU A 313 -10.77 -35.37 11.60
N GLU A 314 -10.62 -35.80 10.35
CA GLU A 314 -11.28 -36.91 9.63
C GLU A 314 -11.41 -36.61 8.14
#